data_AF-A0A651HZQ3-F1
#
_entry.id   AF-A0A651HZQ3-F1
#
_cell.length_a   1.000
_cell.length_b   1.000
_cell.length_c   1.000
_cell.angle_alpha   90.00
_cell.angle_beta   90.00
_cell.angle_gamma   90.00
#
_symmetry.space_group_name_H-M   'P 1'
#
loop_
_entity.id
_entity.type
_entity.pdbx_description
1 polymer ?
#
loop_
_entity_poly.entity_id
_entity_poly.type
_entity_poly.pdbx_seq_one_letter_code
_entity_poly.pdbx_strand_id
1 'polypeptide(L)'
;MAIPIILNFRGIILVTIIFTGLGIYMVNLHSKAKETYDKSTGIIEYFAKEYQNLPSRHKGDFRYLKINSYPYLFEIYEPNSEPTEMSIDDLKIGDKIDIYFYETYNTKNIGLNRFAQFIDKDGQPFFVRSGFQMHLGLTIITLAIVLQIMAFAFWWNSGKLQWSGKCNGHSPSYSKFAPP
;
A
#
# COMPACT_ATOMS: atom_id res chain seq x y z
N MET A 1 -10.09 0.08 31.53
CA MET A 1 -10.38 1.49 31.81
C MET A 1 -10.54 2.19 30.46
N ALA A 2 -11.77 2.39 29.98
CA ALA A 2 -12.02 3.06 28.71
C ALA A 2 -12.14 4.56 28.97
N ILE A 3 -11.26 5.36 28.39
CA ILE A 3 -11.34 6.82 28.47
C ILE A 3 -12.42 7.24 27.46
N PRO A 4 -13.54 7.85 27.88
CA PRO A 4 -14.54 8.32 26.94
C PRO A 4 -13.97 9.52 26.19
N ILE A 5 -13.53 9.31 24.96
CA ILE A 5 -13.13 10.41 24.08
C ILE A 5 -14.43 11.02 23.56
N ILE A 6 -14.83 12.16 24.11
CA ILE A 6 -15.92 12.97 23.58
C ILE A 6 -15.42 13.61 22.27
N LEU A 7 -15.52 12.85 21.18
CA LEU A 7 -15.10 13.27 19.85
C LEU A 7 -16.22 14.15 19.24
N ASN A 8 -16.03 15.47 19.34
CA ASN A 8 -16.84 16.41 18.57
C ASN A 8 -16.64 16.17 17.07
N PHE A 9 -17.66 16.45 16.24
CA PHE A 9 -17.62 16.30 14.78
C PHE A 9 -16.36 16.91 14.14
N ARG A 10 -15.95 18.09 14.63
CA ARG A 10 -14.70 18.76 14.21
C ARG A 10 -13.44 17.95 14.52
N GLY A 11 -13.41 17.26 15.66
CA GLY A 11 -12.33 16.35 16.04
C GLY A 11 -12.26 15.11 15.14
N ILE A 12 -13.41 14.54 14.76
CA ILE A 12 -13.47 13.40 13.84
C ILE A 12 -12.91 13.79 12.47
N ILE A 13 -13.30 14.95 11.96
CA ILE A 13 -12.78 15.47 10.68
C ILE A 13 -11.27 15.68 10.74
N LEU A 14 -10.75 16.29 11.81
CA LEU A 14 -9.31 16.57 11.91
C LEU A 14 -8.50 15.27 11.99
N VAL A 15 -8.93 14.32 12.80
CA VAL A 15 -8.28 13.01 12.93
C VAL A 15 -8.27 12.24 11.60
N THR A 16 -9.39 12.22 10.89
CA THR A 16 -9.50 11.51 9.60
C THR A 16 -8.69 12.16 8.48
N ILE A 17 -8.51 13.49 8.48
CA ILE A 17 -7.59 14.18 7.56
C ILE A 17 -6.14 13.73 7.80
N ILE A 18 -5.71 13.66 9.07
CA ILE A 18 -4.36 13.21 9.42
C ILE A 18 -4.14 11.76 8.98
N PHE A 19 -5.08 10.86 9.28
CA PHE A 19 -4.99 9.45 8.89
C PHE A 19 -5.00 9.26 7.37
N THR A 20 -5.83 10.03 6.65
CA THR A 20 -5.82 10.02 5.18
C THR A 20 -4.47 10.47 4.63
N GLY A 21 -3.90 11.55 5.17
CA GLY A 21 -2.57 12.05 4.76
C GLY A 21 -1.45 11.02 5.01
N LEU A 22 -1.44 10.38 6.18
CA LEU A 22 -0.50 9.31 6.50
C LEU A 22 -0.66 8.09 5.58
N GLY A 23 -1.90 7.71 5.28
CA GLY A 23 -2.20 6.60 4.37
C GLY A 23 -1.70 6.89 2.95
N ILE A 24 -1.95 8.09 2.42
CA ILE A 24 -1.45 8.51 1.09
C ILE A 24 0.08 8.48 1.06
N TYR A 25 0.73 8.99 2.10
CA TYR A 25 2.19 8.95 2.22
C TYR A 25 2.75 7.53 2.17
N MET A 26 2.15 6.58 2.92
CA MET A 26 2.55 5.18 2.89
C MET A 26 2.36 4.54 1.51
N VAL A 27 1.23 4.80 0.84
CA VAL A 27 0.96 4.27 -0.50
C VAL A 27 2.02 4.76 -1.48
N ASN A 28 2.31 6.07 -1.50
CA ASN A 28 3.30 6.65 -2.42
C ASN A 28 4.72 6.14 -2.19
N LEU A 29 5.08 5.79 -0.95
CA LEU A 29 6.39 5.19 -0.66
C LEU A 29 6.53 3.79 -1.25
N HIS A 30 5.43 3.04 -1.37
CA HIS A 30 5.44 1.62 -1.70
C HIS A 30 4.81 1.26 -3.07
N SER A 31 4.20 2.22 -3.77
CA SER A 31 3.55 2.02 -5.09
C SER A 31 4.49 2.16 -6.29
N LYS A 32 5.80 2.05 -6.07
CA LYS A 32 6.81 2.30 -7.10
C LYS A 32 6.74 1.27 -8.23
N ALA A 33 6.70 1.75 -9.47
CA ALA A 33 6.64 0.93 -10.69
C ALA A 33 7.95 0.16 -10.93
N LYS A 34 7.89 -0.99 -11.64
CA LYS A 34 9.04 -1.86 -11.96
C LYS A 34 10.24 -1.08 -12.56
N GLU A 35 9.96 -0.05 -13.35
CA GLU A 35 10.98 0.77 -14.02
C GLU A 35 11.79 1.67 -13.07
N THR A 36 11.35 1.83 -11.82
CA THR A 36 12.03 2.67 -10.83
C THR A 36 13.09 1.90 -10.01
N TYR A 37 13.21 0.59 -10.23
CA TYR A 37 14.15 -0.28 -9.55
C TYR A 37 15.37 -0.52 -10.42
N ASP A 38 16.50 -0.81 -9.78
CA ASP A 38 17.68 -1.28 -10.50
C ASP A 38 17.38 -2.65 -11.10
N LYS A 39 17.75 -2.84 -12.37
CA LYS A 39 17.53 -4.08 -13.10
C LYS A 39 18.86 -4.77 -13.39
N SER A 40 18.93 -6.07 -13.15
CA SER A 40 19.99 -6.92 -13.68
C SER A 40 19.41 -8.13 -14.39
N THR A 41 19.90 -8.38 -15.60
CA THR A 41 19.55 -9.52 -16.43
C THR A 41 20.71 -10.49 -16.43
N GLY A 42 20.49 -11.76 -16.12
CA GLY A 42 21.57 -12.73 -16.02
C GLY A 42 21.09 -14.17 -16.02
N ILE A 43 22.06 -15.09 -16.05
CA ILE A 43 21.83 -16.53 -15.96
C ILE A 43 21.95 -16.95 -14.50
N ILE A 44 21.01 -17.74 -14.01
CA ILE A 44 21.05 -18.30 -12.65
C ILE A 44 22.24 -19.25 -12.53
N GLU A 45 23.23 -18.87 -11.71
CA GLU A 45 24.40 -19.70 -11.38
C GLU A 45 24.13 -20.58 -10.15
N TYR A 46 23.29 -20.10 -9.24
CA TYR A 46 22.99 -20.77 -7.99
C TYR A 46 21.55 -20.50 -7.58
N PHE A 47 20.85 -21.56 -7.16
CA PHE A 47 19.51 -21.48 -6.61
C PHE A 47 19.31 -22.56 -5.55
N ALA A 48 19.00 -22.17 -4.32
CA ALA A 48 18.77 -23.09 -3.21
C ALA A 48 17.83 -22.51 -2.15
N LYS A 49 17.23 -23.39 -1.35
CA LYS A 49 16.40 -23.02 -0.18
C LYS A 49 17.21 -22.75 1.09
N GLU A 50 18.48 -23.13 1.09
CA GLU A 50 19.39 -22.98 2.22
C GLU A 50 20.76 -22.46 1.74
N TYR A 51 21.38 -21.56 2.50
CA TYR A 51 22.70 -21.01 2.19
C TYR A 51 23.55 -20.84 3.46
N GLN A 52 24.55 -21.72 3.64
CA GLN A 52 25.57 -21.69 4.71
C GLN A 52 25.03 -21.42 6.14
N ASN A 53 25.94 -21.09 7.08
CA ASN A 53 25.69 -20.79 8.50
C ASN A 53 24.93 -19.47 8.74
N LEU A 54 24.01 -19.08 7.85
CA LEU A 54 23.08 -17.99 8.16
C LEU A 54 22.10 -18.50 9.23
N PRO A 55 21.92 -17.79 10.35
CA PRO A 55 21.05 -18.25 11.43
C PRO A 55 19.67 -18.50 10.87
N SER A 56 19.25 -19.77 10.90
CA SER A 56 17.97 -20.25 10.41
C SER A 56 16.83 -19.65 11.24
N ARG A 57 16.48 -18.39 10.99
CA ARG A 57 15.34 -17.76 11.64
C ARG A 57 14.04 -18.45 11.21
N HIS A 58 13.97 -18.87 9.94
CA HIS A 58 12.87 -19.67 9.39
C HIS A 58 13.40 -20.59 8.28
N LYS A 59 13.53 -21.89 8.56
CA LYS A 59 13.95 -22.87 7.53
C LYS A 59 12.85 -23.03 6.49
N GLY A 60 13.20 -22.93 5.21
CA GLY A 60 12.28 -23.17 4.10
C GLY A 60 11.53 -21.94 3.57
N ASP A 61 11.56 -20.81 4.27
CA ASP A 61 10.85 -19.59 3.84
C ASP A 61 11.69 -18.72 2.89
N PHE A 62 13.00 -18.94 2.86
CA PHE A 62 13.92 -18.16 2.04
C PHE A 62 14.35 -18.92 0.79
N ARG A 63 14.65 -18.16 -0.27
CA ARG A 63 15.30 -18.61 -1.50
C ARG A 63 16.56 -17.80 -1.71
N TYR A 64 17.64 -18.48 -2.00
CA TYR A 64 18.94 -17.88 -2.26
C TYR A 64 19.27 -18.05 -3.72
N LEU A 65 19.45 -16.93 -4.41
CA LEU A 65 19.59 -16.91 -5.86
C LEU A 65 20.79 -16.04 -6.24
N LYS A 66 21.64 -16.55 -7.14
CA LYS A 66 22.76 -15.80 -7.72
C LYS A 66 22.67 -15.82 -9.24
N ILE A 67 22.88 -14.66 -9.86
CA ILE A 67 23.03 -14.54 -11.31
C ILE A 67 24.45 -14.08 -11.67
N ASN A 68 24.92 -14.49 -12.85
CA ASN A 68 26.27 -14.16 -13.32
C ASN A 68 26.55 -12.66 -13.48
N SER A 69 25.53 -11.86 -13.77
CA SER A 69 25.64 -10.43 -14.02
C SER A 69 25.56 -9.56 -12.77
N TYR A 70 25.37 -10.16 -11.58
CA TYR A 70 25.31 -9.44 -10.31
C TYR A 70 26.26 -10.07 -9.29
N PRO A 71 27.13 -9.28 -8.62
CA PRO A 71 28.21 -9.83 -7.79
C PRO A 71 27.73 -10.48 -6.49
N TYR A 72 26.52 -10.17 -6.01
CA TYR A 72 26.04 -10.59 -4.69
C TYR A 72 24.91 -11.61 -4.78
N LEU A 73 24.69 -12.35 -3.69
CA LEU A 73 23.59 -13.29 -3.55
C LEU A 73 22.29 -12.52 -3.26
N PHE A 74 21.17 -12.94 -3.84
CA PHE A 74 19.84 -12.48 -3.46
C PHE A 74 19.25 -13.41 -2.41
N GLU A 75 18.78 -12.86 -1.30
CA GLU A 75 17.96 -13.55 -0.29
C GLU A 75 16.52 -13.07 -0.44
N ILE A 76 15.64 -14.00 -0.82
CA ILE A 76 14.26 -13.74 -1.19
C ILE A 76 13.36 -14.45 -0.19
N TYR A 77 12.42 -13.72 0.42
CA TYR A 77 11.46 -14.28 1.36
C TYR A 77 10.16 -14.62 0.61
N GLU A 78 9.98 -15.91 0.32
CA GLU A 78 8.89 -16.44 -0.49
C GLU A 78 7.49 -16.24 0.14
N PRO A 79 7.30 -16.37 1.47
CA PRO A 79 5.98 -16.17 2.07
C PRO A 79 5.41 -14.76 1.92
N ASN A 80 6.25 -13.78 1.54
CA ASN A 80 5.82 -12.42 1.22
C ASN A 80 5.77 -12.17 -0.30
N SER A 81 5.53 -13.21 -1.11
CA SER A 81 5.24 -13.08 -2.54
C SER A 81 3.75 -12.90 -2.76
N GLU A 82 3.38 -12.06 -3.73
CA GLU A 82 2.02 -12.07 -4.30
C GLU A 82 1.83 -13.37 -5.11
N PRO A 83 0.59 -13.89 -5.18
CA PRO A 83 0.30 -15.07 -5.99
C PRO A 83 0.45 -14.75 -7.47
N THR A 84 1.39 -15.43 -8.12
CA THR A 84 1.65 -15.39 -9.56
C THR A 84 1.28 -16.73 -10.20
N GLU A 85 1.17 -16.78 -11.53
CA GLU A 85 0.91 -18.04 -12.24
C GLU A 85 2.05 -19.06 -12.08
N MET A 86 3.29 -18.56 -11.97
CA MET A 86 4.51 -19.33 -11.74
C MET A 86 5.07 -19.03 -10.36
N SER A 87 5.71 -20.01 -9.73
CA SER A 87 6.40 -19.82 -8.45
C SER A 87 7.90 -19.62 -8.66
N ILE A 88 8.54 -18.91 -7.73
CA ILE A 88 10.02 -18.83 -7.68
C ILE A 88 10.66 -20.21 -7.61
N ASP A 89 9.98 -21.22 -7.05
CA ASP A 89 10.45 -22.60 -6.98
C ASP A 89 10.55 -23.29 -8.35
N ASP A 90 9.92 -22.74 -9.38
CA ASP A 90 9.96 -23.26 -10.75
C ASP A 90 11.21 -22.82 -11.53
N LEU A 91 11.98 -21.86 -10.99
CA LEU A 91 13.25 -21.42 -11.57
C LEU A 91 14.34 -22.47 -11.43
N LYS A 92 15.19 -22.59 -12.46
CA LYS A 92 16.30 -23.55 -12.49
C LYS A 92 17.62 -22.88 -12.81
N ILE A 93 18.70 -23.49 -12.31
CA ILE A 93 20.06 -23.10 -12.68
C ILE A 93 20.20 -23.19 -14.21
N GLY A 94 20.77 -22.15 -14.82
CA GLY A 94 20.87 -21.99 -16.27
C GLY A 94 19.75 -21.16 -16.91
N ASP A 95 18.67 -20.86 -16.18
CA ASP A 95 17.63 -19.96 -16.69
C ASP A 95 18.14 -18.52 -16.78
N LYS A 96 17.71 -17.80 -17.82
CA LYS A 96 17.92 -16.37 -17.95
C LYS A 96 16.75 -15.62 -17.31
N ILE A 97 17.04 -14.74 -16.36
CA ILE A 97 16.04 -13.97 -15.62
C ILE A 97 16.38 -12.50 -15.55
N ASP A 98 15.35 -11.70 -15.31
CA ASP A 98 15.41 -10.28 -15.01
C ASP A 98 15.06 -10.08 -13.53
N ILE A 99 16.00 -9.54 -12.74
CA ILE A 99 15.79 -9.23 -11.33
C ILE A 99 15.74 -7.71 -11.15
N TYR A 100 14.70 -7.24 -10.47
CA TYR A 100 14.49 -5.85 -10.11
C TYR A 100 14.68 -5.68 -8.60
N PHE A 101 15.60 -4.81 -8.19
CA PHE A 101 16.01 -4.68 -6.78
C PHE A 101 16.39 -3.25 -6.40
N TYR A 102 16.61 -3.03 -5.10
CA TYR A 102 17.34 -1.87 -4.60
C TYR A 102 18.75 -2.25 -4.16
N GLU A 103 19.71 -1.39 -4.47
CA GLU A 103 21.03 -1.48 -3.86
C GLU A 103 21.16 -0.50 -2.68
N THR A 104 21.61 -1.00 -1.53
CA THR A 104 21.86 -0.18 -0.33
C THR A 104 23.30 -0.34 0.11
N TYR A 105 23.80 0.57 0.94
CA TYR A 105 25.16 0.45 1.51
C TYR A 105 25.38 -0.88 2.25
N ASN A 106 24.35 -1.37 2.95
CA ASN A 106 24.40 -2.66 3.64
C ASN A 106 24.53 -3.85 2.68
N THR A 107 23.94 -3.77 1.48
CA THR A 107 24.05 -4.81 0.45
C THR A 107 25.52 -5.07 0.11
N LYS A 108 26.31 -4.01 -0.07
CA LYS A 108 27.73 -4.08 -0.45
C LYS A 108 28.61 -4.63 0.67
N ASN A 109 28.33 -4.25 1.91
CA ASN A 109 29.13 -4.70 3.06
C ASN A 109 28.89 -6.16 3.43
N ILE A 110 27.65 -6.64 3.30
CA ILE A 110 27.28 -8.01 3.68
C ILE A 110 27.45 -8.98 2.49
N GLY A 111 27.46 -8.47 1.25
CA GLY A 111 27.49 -9.28 0.04
C GLY A 111 26.17 -10.02 -0.22
N LEU A 112 25.07 -9.49 0.33
CA LEU A 112 23.74 -10.09 0.30
C LEU A 112 22.68 -9.03 0.02
N ASN A 113 21.87 -9.23 -1.03
CA ASN A 113 20.78 -8.36 -1.39
C ASN A 113 19.43 -8.96 -0.93
N ARG A 114 18.78 -8.28 0.02
CA ARG A 114 17.47 -8.65 0.59
C ARG A 114 16.29 -7.85 0.01
N PHE A 115 16.57 -7.04 -1.00
CA PHE A 115 15.67 -6.02 -1.52
C PHE A 115 15.27 -6.30 -2.97
N ALA A 116 15.27 -7.57 -3.38
CA ALA A 116 14.58 -8.00 -4.60
C ALA A 116 13.08 -7.69 -4.49
N GLN A 117 12.50 -7.21 -5.58
CA GLN A 117 11.12 -6.74 -5.66
C GLN A 117 10.36 -7.53 -6.71
N PHE A 118 11.00 -7.77 -7.86
CA PHE A 118 10.43 -8.55 -8.94
C PHE A 118 11.48 -9.48 -9.52
N ILE A 119 11.05 -10.68 -9.93
CA ILE A 119 11.84 -11.61 -10.72
C ILE A 119 10.98 -12.07 -11.87
N ASP A 120 11.42 -11.77 -13.09
CA ASP A 120 10.74 -12.15 -14.31
C ASP A 120 11.63 -13.11 -15.13
N LYS A 121 11.01 -14.08 -15.79
CA LYS A 121 11.64 -14.97 -16.78
C LYS A 121 10.81 -14.91 -18.06
N ASP A 122 11.45 -14.57 -19.18
CA ASP A 122 10.78 -14.43 -20.48
C ASP A 122 9.52 -13.53 -20.46
N GLY A 123 9.55 -12.48 -19.62
CA GLY A 123 8.44 -11.54 -19.43
C GLY A 123 7.33 -12.01 -18.48
N GLN A 124 7.42 -13.23 -17.95
CA GLN A 124 6.48 -13.77 -16.95
C GLN A 124 7.00 -13.54 -15.52
N PRO A 125 6.15 -13.10 -14.59
CA PRO A 125 6.56 -12.89 -13.20
C PRO A 125 6.61 -14.21 -12.43
N PHE A 126 7.77 -14.51 -11.84
CA PHE A 126 8.01 -15.67 -10.95
C PHE A 126 8.06 -15.26 -9.48
N PHE A 127 8.32 -13.99 -9.22
CA PHE A 127 8.27 -13.43 -7.87
C PHE A 127 7.85 -11.96 -7.96
N VAL A 128 6.86 -11.60 -7.15
CA VAL A 128 6.44 -10.22 -6.93
C VAL A 128 6.38 -10.03 -5.43
N ARG A 129 7.21 -9.14 -4.89
CA ARG A 129 7.19 -8.86 -3.45
C ARG A 129 5.86 -8.22 -3.09
N SER A 130 5.15 -8.82 -2.13
CA SER A 130 3.90 -8.31 -1.61
C SER A 130 4.06 -6.90 -1.06
N GLY A 131 3.24 -6.00 -1.58
CA GLY A 131 3.09 -4.63 -1.12
C GLY A 131 2.24 -4.52 0.14
N PHE A 132 2.41 -5.38 1.15
CA PHE A 132 1.59 -5.37 2.38
C PHE A 132 1.45 -3.96 3.00
N GLN A 133 2.54 -3.18 3.00
CA GLN A 133 2.52 -1.80 3.48
C GLN A 133 1.67 -0.86 2.61
N MET A 134 1.65 -1.06 1.28
CA MET A 134 0.75 -0.35 0.38
C MET A 134 -0.71 -0.73 0.66
N HIS A 135 -1.01 -2.02 0.82
CA HIS A 135 -2.36 -2.49 1.15
C HIS A 135 -2.85 -1.93 2.48
N LEU A 136 -2.00 -1.92 3.50
CA LEU A 136 -2.30 -1.34 4.80
C LEU A 136 -2.59 0.17 4.70
N GLY A 137 -1.81 0.90 3.88
CA GLY A 137 -2.07 2.30 3.57
C GLY A 137 -3.46 2.52 2.94
N LEU A 138 -3.83 1.71 1.94
CA LEU A 138 -5.14 1.75 1.30
C LEU A 138 -6.29 1.42 2.27
N THR A 139 -6.09 0.45 3.17
CA THR A 139 -7.06 0.11 4.22
C THR A 139 -7.29 1.30 5.15
N ILE A 140 -6.24 1.98 5.60
CA ILE A 140 -6.35 3.17 6.46
C ILE A 140 -7.14 4.28 5.75
N ILE A 141 -6.84 4.56 4.48
CA ILE A 141 -7.57 5.56 3.69
C ILE A 141 -9.05 5.19 3.60
N THR A 142 -9.35 3.94 3.29
CA THR A 142 -10.74 3.46 3.15
C THR A 142 -11.52 3.62 4.46
N LEU A 143 -10.92 3.22 5.58
CA LEU A 143 -11.52 3.38 6.91
C LEU A 143 -11.74 4.85 7.26
N ALA A 144 -10.80 5.74 6.93
CA ALA A 144 -10.93 7.18 7.15
C ALA A 144 -12.11 7.77 6.35
N ILE A 145 -12.27 7.37 5.09
CA ILE A 145 -13.40 7.79 4.25
C ILE A 145 -14.73 7.29 4.82
N VAL A 146 -14.81 6.01 5.20
CA VAL A 146 -16.02 5.43 5.79
C VAL A 146 -16.40 6.16 7.09
N LEU A 147 -15.43 6.47 7.96
CA LEU A 147 -15.67 7.24 9.18
C LEU A 147 -16.21 8.64 8.88
N GLN A 148 -15.70 9.33 7.85
CA GLN A 148 -16.20 10.63 7.43
C GLN A 148 -17.66 10.55 6.94
N ILE A 149 -17.99 9.53 6.15
CA ILE A 149 -19.36 9.31 5.66
C ILE A 149 -20.31 9.06 6.84
N MET A 150 -19.92 8.21 7.79
CA MET A 150 -20.73 7.93 8.99
C MET A 150 -20.91 9.17 9.87
N ALA A 151 -19.85 9.94 10.09
CA ALA A 151 -19.91 11.18 10.87
C ALA A 151 -20.85 12.20 10.20
N PHE A 152 -20.79 12.33 8.88
CA PHE A 152 -21.66 13.20 8.11
C PHE A 152 -23.13 12.75 8.18
N ALA A 153 -23.40 11.45 7.97
CA ALA A 153 -24.75 10.89 8.04
C ALA A 153 -25.37 11.05 9.44
N PHE A 154 -24.59 10.83 10.50
CA PHE A 154 -25.03 11.04 11.87
C PHE A 154 -25.36 12.51 12.14
N TRP A 155 -24.51 13.43 11.66
CA TRP A 155 -24.73 14.87 11.82
C TRP A 155 -25.95 15.37 11.03
N TRP A 156 -26.18 14.82 9.83
CA TRP A 156 -27.38 15.06 9.01
C TRP A 156 -28.65 14.58 9.72
N ASN A 157 -28.67 13.33 10.18
CA ASN A 157 -29.81 12.74 10.89
C ASN A 157 -30.10 13.41 12.24
N SER A 158 -29.11 14.07 12.85
CA SER A 158 -29.29 14.84 14.08
C SER A 158 -30.01 16.19 13.88
N GLY A 159 -30.45 16.52 12.65
CA GLY A 159 -31.24 17.73 12.37
C GLY A 159 -30.47 19.05 12.48
N LYS A 160 -29.14 19.01 12.62
CA LYS A 160 -28.28 20.21 12.74
C LYS A 160 -27.95 20.87 11.40
N LEU A 161 -28.35 20.23 10.29
CA LEU A 161 -28.27 20.76 8.93
C LEU A 161 -29.69 21.05 8.43
N GLN A 162 -30.38 21.99 9.07
CA GLN A 162 -31.49 22.65 8.39
C GLN A 162 -30.85 23.61 7.38
N TRP A 163 -30.93 23.24 6.10
CA TRP A 163 -30.69 24.18 5.02
C TRP A 163 -31.66 25.35 5.25
N SER A 164 -31.12 26.51 5.67
CA SER A 164 -31.90 27.73 5.92
C SER A 164 -32.38 28.30 4.58
N GLY A 165 -33.31 27.59 3.94
CA GLY A 165 -34.18 28.08 2.89
C GLY A 165 -35.53 28.49 3.47
N LYS A 166 -35.55 29.26 4.58
CA LYS A 166 -36.73 30.05 4.89
C LYS A 166 -36.69 31.28 4.00
N CYS A 167 -37.36 31.19 2.85
CA CYS A 167 -37.80 32.38 2.12
C CYS A 167 -38.70 33.18 3.08
N ASN A 168 -38.17 34.26 3.63
CA ASN A 168 -38.96 35.22 4.41
C ASN A 168 -40.05 35.81 3.52
N GLY A 169 -41.27 35.82 4.06
CA GLY A 169 -42.47 36.17 3.34
C GLY A 169 -42.53 37.62 2.86
N HIS A 170 -43.27 37.78 1.77
CA HIS A 170 -44.09 38.96 1.53
C HIS A 170 -45.44 38.46 1.01
N SER A 171 -46.40 38.32 1.91
CA SER A 171 -47.81 38.24 1.54
C SER A 171 -48.27 39.66 1.23
N PRO A 172 -48.68 40.01 -0.01
CA PRO A 172 -49.22 41.32 -0.28
C PRO A 172 -50.62 41.42 0.33
N SER A 173 -50.79 42.33 1.28
CA SER A 173 -52.10 42.73 1.79
C SER A 173 -52.85 43.49 0.69
N TYR A 174 -53.88 42.88 0.10
CA TYR A 174 -54.81 43.61 -0.75
C TYR A 174 -55.77 44.43 0.12
N SER A 175 -55.48 45.72 0.24
CA SER A 175 -56.41 46.72 0.76
C SER A 175 -57.53 46.96 -0.24
N LYS A 176 -58.77 46.86 0.24
CA LYS A 176 -60.02 47.23 -0.44
C LYS A 176 -59.91 48.61 -1.09
N PHE A 177 -60.21 48.69 -2.38
CA PHE A 177 -60.66 49.92 -3.03
C PHE A 177 -61.92 49.61 -3.83
N ALA A 178 -63.05 50.13 -3.36
CA ALA A 178 -64.26 50.29 -4.16
C ALA A 178 -64.27 51.72 -4.73
N PRO A 179 -64.65 51.89 -5.99
CA PRO A 179 -65.36 53.11 -6.37
C PRO A 179 -66.40 52.88 -7.50
N PRO A 180 -67.09 53.94 -7.93
CA PRO A 180 -68.15 54.69 -7.26
C PRO A 180 -69.56 54.26 -7.70
#